data_AF-A0A955YVM3-F1
#
_entry.id   AF-A0A955YVM3-F1
#
_cell.length_a   1.000
_cell.length_b   1.000
_cell.length_c   1.000
_cell.angle_alpha   90.00
_cell.angle_beta   90.00
_cell.angle_gamma   90.00
#
_symmetry.space_group_name_H-M   'P 1'
#
loop_
_entity.id
_entity.type
_entity.pdbx_description
1 polymer ?
#
loop_
_entity_poly.entity_id
_entity_poly.type
_entity_poly.pdbx_seq_one_letter_code
_entity_poly.pdbx_strand_id
1 'polypeptide(L)' 'MSVDQAEMINARRGGFNESLGLSFVRATVDEVVARLAIGHQHHQPYGVVHGGVYASMIETV' A
#
# COMPACT_ATOMS: atom_id res chain seq x y z
N MET A 1 -16.93 -6.90 -16.96
CA MET A 1 -16.30 -6.44 -15.71
C MET A 1 -14.87 -6.92 -15.75
N SER A 2 -13.88 -6.03 -15.59
CA SER A 2 -12.47 -6.45 -15.53
C SER A 2 -12.24 -7.29 -14.28
N VAL A 3 -11.34 -8.26 -14.38
CA VAL A 3 -11.02 -9.18 -13.28
C VAL A 3 -10.31 -8.38 -12.19
N ASP A 4 -10.80 -8.50 -10.96
CA ASP A 4 -10.10 -7.96 -9.79
C ASP A 4 -9.00 -8.93 -9.35
N GLN A 5 -7.77 -8.47 -9.37
CA GLN A 5 -6.58 -9.25 -9.05
C GLN A 5 -6.03 -8.97 -7.64
N ALA A 6 -6.73 -8.18 -6.82
CA ALA A 6 -6.22 -7.74 -5.51
C ALA A 6 -5.79 -8.90 -4.60
N GLU A 7 -6.57 -9.99 -4.52
CA GLU A 7 -6.22 -11.16 -3.72
C GLU A 7 -4.91 -11.82 -4.19
N MET A 8 -4.77 -11.99 -5.50
CA MET A 8 -3.57 -12.57 -6.09
C MET A 8 -2.32 -11.72 -5.82
N ILE A 9 -2.45 -10.39 -5.93
CA ILE A 9 -1.36 -9.46 -5.65
C ILE A 9 -1.00 -9.49 -4.16
N ASN A 10 -1.99 -9.45 -3.28
CA ASN A 10 -1.78 -9.53 -1.83
C ASN A 10 -1.11 -10.85 -1.41
N ALA A 11 -1.47 -11.98 -2.03
CA ALA A 11 -0.87 -13.28 -1.76
C ALA A 11 0.62 -13.38 -2.16
N ARG A 12 1.09 -12.47 -3.03
CA ARG A 12 2.49 -12.38 -3.48
C ARG A 12 3.19 -11.13 -2.97
N ARG A 13 2.55 -10.36 -2.08
CA ARG A 13 3.15 -9.18 -1.48
C ARG A 13 4.32 -9.62 -0.59
N GLY A 14 5.45 -8.95 -0.73
CA GLY A 14 6.61 -9.15 0.12
C GLY A 14 7.46 -7.88 0.20
N GLY A 15 8.59 -7.99 0.89
CA GLY A 15 9.57 -6.92 0.99
C GLY A 15 9.01 -5.68 1.69
N PHE A 16 9.22 -4.51 1.08
CA PHE A 16 8.86 -3.24 1.72
C PHE A 16 7.35 -3.05 1.87
N ASN A 17 6.55 -3.51 0.91
CA ASN A 17 5.09 -3.39 0.98
C ASN A 17 4.49 -4.19 2.15
N GLU A 18 5.08 -5.33 2.47
CA GLU A 18 4.71 -6.11 3.65
C GLU A 18 5.13 -5.41 4.93
N SER A 19 6.36 -4.90 4.99
CA SER A 19 6.87 -4.15 6.15
C SER A 19 6.07 -2.89 6.45
N LEU A 20 5.59 -2.21 5.40
CA LEU A 20 4.77 -1.01 5.46
C LEU A 20 3.31 -1.33 5.83
N GLY A 21 2.88 -2.59 5.70
CA GLY A 21 1.49 -3.01 5.94
C GLY A 21 0.51 -2.56 4.86
N LEU A 22 0.99 -2.34 3.63
CA LEU A 22 0.16 -1.96 2.49
C LEU A 22 -0.64 -3.16 1.98
N SER A 23 -1.92 -2.96 1.67
CA SER A 23 -2.79 -3.99 1.09
C SER A 23 -3.61 -3.45 -0.08
N PHE A 24 -3.75 -4.23 -1.14
CA PHE A 24 -4.59 -3.89 -2.28
C PHE A 24 -6.06 -4.18 -1.94
N VAL A 25 -6.93 -3.21 -2.18
CA VAL A 25 -8.38 -3.29 -1.98
C VAL A 25 -9.08 -3.68 -3.28
N ARG A 26 -8.58 -3.19 -4.41
CA ARG A 26 -9.04 -3.48 -5.76
C ARG A 26 -7.89 -3.34 -6.74
N ALA A 27 -7.77 -4.24 -7.70
CA ALA A 27 -6.80 -4.14 -8.77
C ALA A 27 -7.42 -4.63 -10.08
N THR A 28 -7.88 -3.67 -10.88
CA THR A 28 -8.46 -3.91 -12.19
C THR A 28 -7.62 -3.24 -13.27
N VAL A 29 -7.93 -3.48 -14.54
CA VAL A 29 -7.23 -2.85 -15.68
C VAL A 29 -7.36 -1.31 -15.65
N ASP A 30 -8.49 -0.79 -15.15
CA ASP A 30 -8.79 0.63 -15.18
C ASP A 30 -8.40 1.36 -13.89
N GLU A 31 -8.29 0.64 -12.77
CA GLU A 31 -8.07 1.23 -11.46
C GLU A 31 -7.43 0.25 -10.46
N VAL A 32 -6.44 0.75 -9.73
CA VAL A 32 -5.82 0.09 -8.59
C VAL A 32 -6.02 0.94 -7.34
N VAL A 33 -6.51 0.32 -6.28
CA VAL A 33 -6.73 0.96 -4.98
C VAL A 33 -5.97 0.17 -3.92
N ALA A 34 -5.13 0.84 -3.16
CA ALA A 34 -4.42 0.29 -2.02
C ALA A 34 -4.77 1.05 -0.73
N ARG A 35 -4.58 0.39 0.41
CA ARG A 35 -4.76 0.97 1.74
C ARG A 35 -3.62 0.56 2.66
N LEU A 36 -3.39 1.39 3.65
CA LEU A 36 -2.42 1.17 4.71
C LEU A 36 -2.99 1.74 6.01
N ALA A 37 -2.81 1.02 7.13
CA ALA A 37 -3.17 1.52 8.45
C ALA A 37 -1.99 2.31 9.04
N ILE A 38 -2.20 3.59 9.34
CA ILE A 38 -1.17 4.45 9.93
C ILE A 38 -1.00 4.12 11.41
N GLY A 39 0.25 3.98 11.85
CA GLY A 39 0.64 3.74 13.23
C GLY A 39 1.94 4.46 13.56
N HIS A 40 2.38 4.39 14.82
CA HIS A 40 3.56 5.12 15.29
C HIS A 40 4.84 4.83 14.49
N GLN A 41 5.00 3.61 13.96
CA GLN A 41 6.13 3.23 13.11
C GLN A 41 6.19 3.97 11.77
N HIS A 42 5.08 4.58 11.34
CA HIS A 42 4.99 5.37 10.10
C HIS A 42 5.24 6.86 10.35
N HIS A 43 5.42 7.28 11.59
CA HIS A 43 5.62 8.68 11.93
C HIS A 43 7.09 9.06 11.83
N GLN A 44 7.33 10.30 11.42
CA GLN A 44 8.60 10.97 11.55
C GLN A 44 8.71 11.68 12.93
N PRO A 45 9.88 12.21 13.33
CA PRO A 45 10.10 12.74 14.68
C PRO A 45 9.15 13.86 15.13
N TYR A 46 8.55 14.61 14.19
CA TYR A 46 7.53 15.63 14.51
C TYR A 46 6.12 15.06 14.73
N GLY A 47 5.96 13.73 14.78
CA GLY A 47 4.71 13.06 15.12
C GLY A 47 3.69 12.94 13.97
N VAL A 48 4.05 13.41 12.77
CA VAL A 48 3.25 13.25 11.53
C VAL A 48 3.77 12.07 10.71
N VAL A 49 2.98 11.60 9.74
CA VAL A 49 3.39 10.53 8.83
C VAL A 49 4.65 10.95 8.06
N HIS A 50 5.64 10.07 8.01
CA HIS A 50 6.87 10.28 7.25
C HIS A 50 6.53 10.37 5.75
N GLY A 51 7.01 11.41 5.06
CA GLY A 51 6.67 11.64 3.63
C GLY A 51 7.02 10.46 2.72
N GLY A 52 8.09 9.73 3.07
CA GLY A 52 8.47 8.48 2.40
C GLY A 52 7.39 7.39 2.41
N VAL A 53 6.49 7.35 3.41
CA VAL A 53 5.35 6.41 3.42
C VAL A 53 4.42 6.70 2.25
N TYR A 54 4.06 7.98 2.03
CA TYR A 54 3.22 8.38 0.90
C TYR A 54 3.94 8.21 -0.45
N ALA A 55 5.24 8.53 -0.51
CA ALA A 55 6.04 8.30 -1.70
C ALA A 55 6.04 6.82 -2.09
N SER A 56 6.30 5.92 -1.14
CA SER A 56 6.27 4.49 -1.41
C SER A 56 4.88 3.96 -1.77
N MET A 57 3.81 4.54 -1.20
CA MET A 57 2.44 4.19 -1.60
C MET A 57 2.19 4.53 -3.08
N ILE A 58 2.54 5.74 -3.52
CA ILE A 58 2.29 6.16 -4.91
C ILE A 58 3.26 5.52 -5.91
N GLU A 59 4.45 5.11 -5.50
CA GLU A 59 5.38 4.34 -6.33
C GLU A 59 4.93 2.87 -6.50
N THR A 60 4.04 2.38 -5.64
CA THR A 60 3.56 1.00 -5.65
C THR A 60 2.33 0.79 -6.53
N VAL A 61 1.51 1.82 -6.73
CA VAL A 61 0.26 1.77 -7.53
C VAL A 61 0.44 2.46 -8.87
#